data_AF-A0A950UMC8-F1
#
_entry.id   AF-A0A950UMC8-F1
#
_cell.length_a   1.000
_cell.length_b   1.000
_cell.length_c   1.000
_cell.angle_alpha   90.00
_cell.angle_beta   90.00
_cell.angle_gamma   90.00
#
_symmetry.space_group_name_H-M   'P 1'
#
loop_
_entity.id
_entity.type
_entity.pdbx_description
1 polymer ?
#
loop_
_entity_poly.entity_id
_entity_poly.type
_entity_poly.pdbx_seq_one_letter_code
_entity_poly.pdbx_strand_id
1 'polypeptide(L)'
;MLYNAVGGALALGIAALAWSRSRRGGGFYDAHVYGMHPGVHRTYAIAGLIFGLLFAALAALHQEAAGIAALGVFALVAVFYGASFLQGARDSDD
;
A
#
# COMPACT_ATOMS: atom_id res chain seq x y z
N MET A 1 -5.34 0.74 20.75
CA MET A 1 -5.10 -0.63 20.25
C MET A 1 -5.81 -0.90 18.94
N LEU A 2 -7.11 -0.59 18.82
CA LEU A 2 -7.90 -0.82 17.60
C LEU A 2 -7.28 -0.20 16.33
N TYR A 3 -6.84 1.06 16.39
CA TYR A 3 -6.25 1.75 15.23
C TYR A 3 -4.95 1.10 14.74
N ASN A 4 -4.13 0.58 15.65
CA ASN A 4 -2.91 -0.14 15.27
C ASN A 4 -3.25 -1.48 14.60
N ALA A 5 -4.26 -2.19 15.10
CA ALA A 5 -4.73 -3.43 14.48
C ALA A 5 -5.33 -3.18 13.08
N VAL A 6 -6.16 -2.14 12.93
CA VAL A 6 -6.75 -1.74 11.65
C VAL A 6 -5.67 -1.28 10.68
N GLY A 7 -4.76 -0.41 11.12
CA GLY A 7 -3.63 0.06 10.31
C GLY A 7 -2.73 -1.08 9.86
N GLY A 8 -2.39 -2.00 10.77
CA GLY A 8 -1.62 -3.19 10.45
C GLY A 8 -2.32 -4.09 9.43
N ALA A 9 -3.61 -4.35 9.60
CA ALA A 9 -4.40 -5.16 8.66
C ALA A 9 -4.45 -4.52 7.27
N LEU A 10 -4.68 -3.21 7.18
CA LEU A 10 -4.67 -2.48 5.91
C LEU A 10 -3.28 -2.50 5.26
N ALA A 11 -2.23 -2.31 6.05
CA ALA A 11 -0.85 -2.32 5.58
C ALA A 11 -0.45 -3.67 4.98
N LEU A 12 -0.82 -4.77 5.65
CA LEU A 12 -0.62 -6.13 5.13
C LEU A 12 -1.48 -6.41 3.90
N GLY A 13 -2.72 -5.93 3.87
CA GLY A 13 -3.62 -6.07 2.71
C GLY A 13 -3.07 -5.38 1.45
N ILE A 14 -2.62 -4.12 1.58
CA ILE A 14 -1.97 -3.39 0.48
C ILE A 14 -0.66 -4.08 0.08
N ALA A 15 0.15 -4.53 1.05
CA ALA A 15 1.39 -5.23 0.76
C ALA A 15 1.14 -6.50 -0.06
N ALA A 16 0.17 -7.32 0.33
CA ALA A 16 -0.20 -8.54 -0.38
C ALA A 16 -0.74 -8.24 -1.79
N LEU A 17 -1.58 -7.22 -1.93
CA LEU A 17 -2.12 -6.80 -3.23
C LEU A 17 -1.01 -6.31 -4.17
N ALA A 18 -0.15 -5.42 -3.68
CA ALA A 18 0.97 -4.87 -4.43
C ALA A 18 1.98 -5.96 -4.79
N TRP A 19 2.28 -6.89 -3.87
CA TRP A 19 3.13 -8.04 -4.15
C TRP A 19 2.55 -8.94 -5.24
N SER A 20 1.25 -9.25 -5.16
CA SER A 20 0.55 -10.04 -6.18
C SER A 20 0.62 -9.36 -7.55
N ARG A 21 0.37 -8.05 -7.59
CA ARG A 21 0.47 -7.24 -8.81
C ARG A 21 1.89 -7.15 -9.35
N SER A 22 2.91 -7.08 -8.50
CA SER A 22 4.30 -7.10 -8.97
C SER A 22 4.71 -8.37 -9.72
N ARG A 23 3.93 -9.45 -9.62
CA ARG A 23 4.17 -10.72 -10.32
C ARG A 23 3.35 -10.87 -11.60
N ARG A 24 2.29 -10.08 -11.77
CA ARG A 24 1.49 -10.04 -13.00
C ARG A 24 2.05 -8.89 -13.82
N GLY A 25 2.66 -9.16 -14.97
CA GLY A 25 3.14 -8.09 -15.86
C GLY A 25 1.98 -7.12 -16.13
N GLY A 26 2.22 -5.82 -15.88
CA GLY A 26 1.25 -4.77 -16.17
C GLY A 26 1.04 -4.63 -17.68
N GLY A 27 -0.11 -4.08 -18.07
CA GLY A 27 -0.41 -3.78 -19.47
C GLY A 27 0.48 -2.66 -20.03
N PHE A 28 0.36 -2.38 -21.33
CA PHE A 28 1.10 -1.28 -21.97
C PHE A 28 0.88 0.07 -21.25
N TYR A 29 -0.37 0.35 -20.87
CA TYR A 29 -0.79 1.57 -20.17
C TYR A 29 -0.24 1.68 -18.74
N ASP A 30 -0.22 0.58 -17.97
CA ASP A 30 0.39 0.55 -16.64
C ASP A 30 1.85 1.03 -16.70
N ALA A 31 2.60 0.54 -17.68
CA ALA A 31 4.01 0.85 -17.86
C ALA A 31 4.26 2.25 -18.43
N HIS A 32 3.55 2.65 -19.49
CA HIS A 32 3.91 3.84 -20.28
C HIS A 32 3.12 5.10 -19.93
N VAL A 33 1.94 4.97 -19.34
CA VAL A 33 1.08 6.12 -18.96
C VAL A 33 1.12 6.36 -17.46
N TYR A 34 1.08 5.28 -16.68
CA TYR A 34 0.99 5.37 -15.21
C TYR A 34 2.30 5.12 -14.48
N GLY A 35 3.37 4.73 -15.19
CA GLY A 35 4.67 4.40 -14.60
C GLY A 35 4.62 3.24 -13.59
N MET A 36 3.54 2.47 -13.57
CA MET A 36 3.31 1.32 -12.71
C MET A 36 3.97 0.07 -13.29
N HIS A 37 5.29 0.02 -13.15
CA HIS A 37 6.06 -1.19 -13.43
C HIS A 37 6.06 -2.16 -12.24
N PRO A 38 6.39 -3.44 -12.46
CA PRO A 38 6.55 -4.42 -11.38
C PRO A 38 7.43 -3.95 -10.21
N GLY A 39 8.47 -3.17 -10.48
CA GLY A 39 9.34 -2.58 -9.47
C GLY A 39 8.61 -1.60 -8.53
N VAL A 40 7.70 -0.78 -9.08
CA VAL A 40 6.91 0.18 -8.30
C VAL A 40 5.95 -0.55 -7.37
N HIS A 41 5.25 -1.57 -7.87
CA HIS A 41 4.42 -2.44 -7.03
C HIS A 41 5.22 -3.09 -5.89
N ARG A 42 6.48 -3.49 -6.11
CA ARG A 42 7.34 -4.01 -5.04
C ARG A 42 7.66 -2.94 -4.01
N THR A 43 7.94 -1.70 -4.43
CA THR A 43 8.19 -0.60 -3.50
C THR A 43 6.97 -0.35 -2.60
N TYR A 44 5.76 -0.33 -3.16
CA TYR A 44 4.53 -0.22 -2.36
C TYR A 44 4.30 -1.45 -1.46
N ALA A 45 4.67 -2.65 -1.92
CA ALA A 45 4.61 -3.84 -1.09
C ALA A 45 5.56 -3.74 0.12
N ILE A 46 6.80 -3.30 -0.09
CA ILE A 46 7.79 -3.08 0.97
C ILE A 46 7.31 -1.98 1.92
N ALA A 47 6.79 -0.86 1.40
CA ALA A 47 6.23 0.20 2.23
C ALA A 47 5.09 -0.31 3.12
N GLY A 48 4.17 -1.11 2.58
CA GLY A 48 3.11 -1.76 3.36
C GLY A 48 3.66 -2.69 4.45
N LEU A 49 4.70 -3.48 4.17
CA LEU A 49 5.34 -4.31 5.19
C LEU A 49 6.01 -3.49 6.30
N ILE A 50 6.70 -2.40 5.95
CA ILE A 50 7.33 -1.48 6.91
C ILE A 50 6.27 -0.86 7.82
N PHE A 51 5.15 -0.40 7.25
CA PHE A 51 4.04 0.13 8.04
C PHE A 51 3.38 -0.95 8.90
N GLY A 52 3.23 -2.18 8.41
CA GLY A 52 2.73 -3.31 9.20
C GLY A 52 3.60 -3.57 10.44
N LEU A 53 4.93 -3.57 10.27
CA LEU A 53 5.87 -3.68 11.39
C LEU A 53 5.79 -2.49 12.35
N LEU A 54 5.65 -1.27 11.81
CA LEU A 54 5.48 -0.06 12.61
C LEU A 54 4.22 -0.16 13.48
N PHE A 55 3.07 -0.56 12.93
CA PHE A 55 1.84 -0.72 13.71
C PHE A 55 1.97 -1.81 14.77
N ALA A 56 2.64 -2.92 14.47
CA ALA A 56 2.93 -3.97 15.45
C ALA A 56 3.80 -3.45 16.60
N ALA A 57 4.85 -2.68 16.29
CA ALA A 57 5.72 -2.06 17.29
C ALA A 57 4.96 -1.03 18.14
N LEU A 58 4.15 -0.16 17.53
CA LEU A 58 3.34 0.84 18.23
C LEU A 58 2.27 0.19 19.12
N ALA A 59 1.70 -0.94 18.69
CA ALA A 59 0.81 -1.74 19.52
C ALA A 59 1.56 -2.31 20.74
N ALA A 60 2.74 -2.91 20.55
CA ALA A 60 3.53 -3.47 21.65
C ALA A 60 3.97 -2.39 22.67
N LEU A 61 4.29 -1.19 22.19
CA LEU A 61 4.67 -0.05 23.02
C LEU A 61 3.48 0.74 23.60
N HIS A 62 2.24 0.31 23.32
CA HIS A 62 1.01 0.98 23.78
C HIS A 62 0.91 2.45 23.36
N GLN A 63 1.49 2.82 22.21
CA GLN A 63 1.54 4.19 21.71
C GLN A 63 0.37 4.48 20.77
N GLU A 64 -0.81 4.77 21.33
CA GLU A 64 -2.03 4.94 20.54
C GLU A 64 -2.04 6.20 19.66
N ALA A 65 -1.58 7.34 20.19
CA ALA A 65 -1.56 8.61 19.47
C ALA A 65 -0.64 8.54 18.23
N ALA A 66 0.54 7.94 18.39
CA ALA A 66 1.46 7.69 17.28
C ALA A 66 0.87 6.72 16.24
N GLY A 67 0.07 5.75 16.71
CA GLY A 67 -0.70 4.84 15.85
C GLY A 67 -1.68 5.56 14.93
N ILE A 68 -2.44 6.51 15.47
CA ILE A 68 -3.40 7.31 14.67
C ILE A 68 -2.65 8.16 13.64
N ALA A 69 -1.54 8.78 14.02
CA ALA A 69 -0.72 9.56 13.10
C ALA A 69 -0.14 8.68 11.97
N ALA A 70 0.41 7.51 12.33
CA ALA A 70 0.93 6.54 11.36
C ALA A 70 -0.18 6.05 10.40
N LEU A 71 -1.41 5.85 10.89
CA LEU A 71 -2.56 5.50 10.08
C LEU A 71 -2.91 6.59 9.06
N GLY A 72 -2.87 7.86 9.45
CA GLY A 72 -3.08 8.99 8.54
C GLY A 72 -2.02 9.03 7.42
N VAL A 73 -0.75 8.85 7.75
CA VAL A 73 0.34 8.79 6.76
C VAL A 73 0.17 7.59 5.84
N PHE A 74 -0.14 6.42 6.40
CA PHE A 74 -0.34 5.21 5.62
C PHE A 74 -1.54 5.34 4.66
N ALA A 75 -2.62 5.99 5.09
CA ALA A 75 -3.77 6.25 4.24
C ALA A 75 -3.40 7.07 2.99
N LEU A 76 -2.50 8.06 3.12
CA LEU A 76 -2.00 8.80 1.96
C LEU A 76 -1.23 7.89 0.99
N VAL A 77 -0.36 7.02 1.49
CA VAL A 77 0.36 6.04 0.66
C VAL A 77 -0.62 5.11 -0.05
N ALA A 78 -1.64 4.63 0.66
CA ALA A 78 -2.70 3.78 0.12
C ALA A 78 -3.52 4.50 -0.97
N VAL A 79 -3.85 5.77 -0.76
CA VAL A 79 -4.58 6.59 -1.74
C VAL A 79 -3.73 6.86 -2.98
N PHE A 80 -2.45 7.21 -2.82
CA PHE A 80 -1.56 7.40 -3.97
C PHE A 80 -1.38 6.10 -4.76
N TYR A 81 -1.15 4.98 -4.07
CA TYR A 81 -1.09 3.68 -4.71
C TYR A 81 -2.39 3.35 -5.46
N GLY A 82 -3.52 3.55 -4.79
CA GLY A 82 -4.85 3.30 -5.34
C GLY A 82 -5.15 4.19 -6.53
N ALA A 83 -4.86 5.48 -6.48
CA ALA A 83 -5.11 6.43 -7.57
C ALA A 83 -4.27 6.10 -8.80
N SER A 84 -2.97 5.84 -8.62
CA SER A 84 -2.10 5.41 -9.72
C SER A 84 -2.53 4.09 -10.34
N PHE A 85 -3.17 3.22 -9.55
CA PHE A 85 -3.59 1.89 -9.99
C PHE A 85 -5.00 1.83 -10.60
N LEU A 86 -6.00 2.51 -10.00
CA LEU A 86 -7.39 2.56 -10.48
C LEU A 86 -7.50 3.30 -11.81
N GLN A 87 -6.61 4.27 -12.06
CA GLN A 87 -6.58 4.96 -13.34
C GLN A 87 -5.97 4.05 -14.43
N GLY A 88 -4.90 3.30 -14.11
CA GLY A 88 -4.35 2.25 -14.99
C GLY A 88 -5.32 1.13 -15.32
N ALA A 89 -6.13 0.69 -14.36
CA ALA A 89 -7.12 -0.37 -14.56
C ALA A 89 -8.35 0.06 -15.39
N ARG A 90 -8.63 1.37 -15.48
CA ARG A 90 -9.78 1.91 -16.21
C ARG A 90 -9.47 2.14 -17.69
N ASP A 91 -8.22 2.41 -18.02
CA ASP A 91 -7.76 2.62 -19.41
C ASP A 91 -7.35 1.31 -20.12
N SER A 92 -7.26 0.20 -19.39
CA SER A 92 -6.90 -1.11 -19.97
C SER A 92 -8.05 -1.85 -20.68
N ASP A 93 -9.24 -1.25 -20.73
CA ASP A 93 -10.46 -1.83 -21.34
C ASP A 93 -10.83 -1.25 -22.72
N ASP A 94 -10.02 -0.34 -23.28
CA ASP A 94 -10.11 0.17 -24.66
C ASP A 94 -8.90 -0.25 -25.51
#